data_AF-A0A2E7CD61-F1
#
_entry.id   AF-A0A2E7CD61-F1
#
_cell.length_a   1.000
_cell.length_b   1.000
_cell.length_c   1.000
_cell.angle_alpha   90.00
_cell.angle_beta   90.00
_cell.angle_gamma   90.00
#
_symmetry.space_group_name_H-M   'P 1'
#
loop_
_entity.id
_entity.type
_entity.pdbx_description
1 polymer ?
#
loop_
_entity_poly.entity_id
_entity_poly.type
_entity_poly.pdbx_seq_one_letter_code
_entity_poly.pdbx_strand_id
1 'polypeptide(L)'
;MQRLFIIGLSCLISCIIISGCKTPQEKIIGIYDIDSNKGCTYCHNYAPKSMVFENLDLQSGSLRYYRCEFSNGTMHSGHFDFLHVDSCLKLILYPDSGSVEFYGILNTFQQTEYRITSKKIRERCDGLFSNCVWIKRND
;
A
#
# COMPACT_ATOMS: atom_id res chain seq x y z
N MET A 1 -13.25 61.61 -3.41
CA MET A 1 -12.44 60.49 -3.97
C MET A 1 -11.61 59.90 -2.85
N GLN A 2 -11.33 58.59 -2.91
CA GLN A 2 -10.43 57.86 -1.99
C GLN A 2 -11.06 57.18 -0.75
N ARG A 3 -11.96 56.20 -0.97
CA ARG A 3 -12.16 55.03 -0.07
C ARG A 3 -12.76 53.86 -0.87
N LEU A 4 -12.00 53.30 -1.81
CA LEU A 4 -12.50 52.15 -2.59
C LEU A 4 -11.37 51.24 -3.07
N PHE A 5 -10.40 50.90 -2.22
CA PHE A 5 -9.28 50.01 -2.63
C PHE A 5 -8.66 49.22 -1.47
N ILE A 6 -9.44 48.67 -0.53
CA ILE A 6 -8.85 47.76 0.50
C ILE A 6 -9.66 46.46 0.69
N ILE A 7 -10.76 46.23 -0.03
CA ILE A 7 -11.59 45.02 0.18
C ILE A 7 -11.28 43.89 -0.83
N GLY A 8 -10.46 44.15 -1.85
CA GLY A 8 -10.25 43.20 -2.97
C GLY A 8 -9.12 42.17 -2.80
N LEU A 9 -8.27 42.25 -1.77
CA LEU A 9 -7.02 41.46 -1.73
C LEU A 9 -6.95 40.37 -0.64
N SER A 10 -7.98 40.22 0.19
CA SER A 10 -7.99 39.20 1.27
C SER A 10 -8.83 37.95 0.98
N CYS A 11 -9.53 37.88 -0.16
CA CYS A 11 -10.42 36.74 -0.45
C CYS A 11 -9.76 35.65 -1.33
N LEU A 12 -8.62 35.93 -1.97
CA LEU A 12 -7.98 35.00 -2.92
C LEU A 12 -7.04 33.97 -2.28
N ILE A 13 -6.69 34.11 -0.99
CA ILE A 13 -5.68 33.26 -0.34
C ILE A 13 -6.31 32.11 0.48
N SER A 14 -7.62 32.14 0.75
CA SER A 14 -8.26 31.19 1.68
C SER A 14 -8.89 29.95 1.01
N CYS A 15 -8.82 29.79 -0.32
CA CYS A 15 -9.41 28.63 -1.00
C CYS A 15 -8.44 27.47 -1.27
N ILE A 16 -7.18 27.53 -0.79
CA ILE A 16 -6.24 26.39 -0.85
C ILE A 16 -6.46 25.43 0.34
N ILE A 17 -7.70 25.36 0.84
CA ILE A 17 -8.04 24.46 1.94
C ILE A 17 -8.39 23.08 1.37
N ILE A 18 -7.34 22.25 1.34
CA ILE A 18 -7.39 20.83 1.71
C ILE A 18 -8.28 19.94 0.82
N SER A 19 -7.90 19.79 -0.45
CA SER A 19 -7.97 18.44 -1.05
C SER A 19 -6.83 17.64 -0.43
N GLY A 20 -7.04 17.12 0.78
CA GLY A 20 -6.01 16.45 1.57
C GLY A 20 -5.32 15.37 0.74
N CYS A 21 -4.04 15.56 0.44
CA CYS A 21 -3.23 14.52 -0.18
C CYS A 21 -3.18 13.35 0.81
N LYS A 22 -3.94 12.27 0.54
CA LYS A 22 -3.82 11.04 1.32
C LYS A 22 -2.36 10.59 1.33
N THR A 23 -1.84 10.36 2.53
CA THR A 23 -0.51 9.80 2.74
C THR A 23 -0.44 8.40 2.10
N PRO A 24 0.74 7.93 1.66
CA PRO A 24 0.88 6.55 1.19
C PRO A 24 0.32 5.50 2.16
N GLN A 25 0.45 5.77 3.46
CA GLN A 25 -0.08 4.98 4.57
C GLN A 25 -1.61 4.86 4.52
N GLU A 26 -2.32 5.91 4.13
CA GLU A 26 -3.77 5.89 3.93
C GLU A 26 -4.15 5.29 2.56
N LYS A 27 -3.27 5.43 1.56
CA LYS A 27 -3.53 4.93 0.19
C LYS A 27 -3.46 3.42 0.09
N ILE A 28 -2.60 2.77 0.89
CA ILE A 28 -2.41 1.32 0.84
C ILE A 28 -3.66 0.55 1.29
N ILE A 29 -4.47 1.10 2.19
CA ILE A 29 -5.62 0.38 2.78
C ILE A 29 -6.61 -0.06 1.69
N GLY A 30 -6.99 -1.33 1.69
CA GLY A 30 -7.95 -1.94 0.76
C GLY A 30 -7.52 -3.33 0.29
N ILE A 31 -8.31 -3.87 -0.64
CA ILE A 31 -8.09 -5.19 -1.25
C ILE A 31 -7.49 -5.03 -2.64
N TYR A 32 -6.50 -5.84 -2.98
CA TYR A 32 -5.79 -5.80 -4.26
C TYR A 32 -5.70 -7.19 -4.88
N ASP A 33 -6.08 -7.30 -6.14
CA ASP A 33 -5.99 -8.54 -6.92
C ASP A 33 -4.82 -8.47 -7.91
N ILE A 34 -4.09 -9.58 -8.08
CA ILE A 34 -2.98 -9.65 -9.05
C ILE A 34 -3.49 -9.43 -10.48
N ASP A 35 -2.82 -8.56 -11.23
CA ASP A 35 -3.04 -8.38 -12.67
C ASP A 35 -2.37 -9.51 -13.44
N SER A 36 -3.14 -10.53 -13.81
CA SER A 36 -2.64 -11.72 -14.51
C SER A 36 -2.05 -11.42 -15.90
N ASN A 37 -2.23 -10.21 -16.43
CA ASN A 37 -1.66 -9.79 -17.72
C ASN A 37 -0.35 -9.00 -17.58
N LYS A 38 0.13 -8.77 -16.35
CA LYS A 38 1.36 -8.04 -16.07
C LYS A 38 2.27 -8.80 -15.12
N GLY A 39 3.57 -8.62 -15.29
CA GLY A 39 4.59 -9.18 -14.41
C GLY A 39 5.61 -10.02 -15.17
N CYS A 40 6.40 -10.74 -14.39
CA CYS A 40 7.30 -11.78 -14.88
C CYS A 40 6.76 -13.15 -14.47
N THR A 41 7.43 -14.22 -14.89
CA THR A 41 7.08 -15.61 -14.55
C THR A 41 6.89 -15.84 -13.06
N TYR A 42 7.67 -15.16 -12.21
CA TYR A 42 7.51 -15.23 -10.75
C TYR A 42 6.11 -14.79 -10.31
N CYS A 43 5.60 -13.68 -10.83
CA CYS A 43 4.29 -13.15 -10.48
C CYS A 43 3.16 -14.10 -10.85
N HIS A 44 3.29 -14.79 -11.99
CA HIS A 44 2.25 -15.72 -12.45
C HIS A 44 2.19 -17.00 -11.63
N ASN A 45 3.32 -17.43 -11.06
CA ASN A 45 3.43 -18.73 -10.41
C ASN A 45 3.41 -18.64 -8.87
N TYR A 46 3.96 -17.57 -8.30
CA TYR A 46 4.31 -17.49 -6.88
C TYR A 46 3.80 -16.25 -6.17
N ALA A 47 3.30 -15.24 -6.88
CA ALA A 47 2.75 -14.06 -6.20
C ALA A 47 1.42 -14.38 -5.51
N PRO A 48 1.10 -13.70 -4.39
CA PRO A 48 -0.24 -13.69 -3.83
C PRO A 48 -1.27 -13.33 -4.90
N LYS A 49 -2.34 -14.12 -4.99
CA LYS A 49 -3.50 -13.83 -5.82
C LYS A 49 -4.20 -12.55 -5.34
N SER A 50 -4.31 -12.40 -4.01
CA SER A 50 -4.94 -11.26 -3.36
C SER A 50 -4.08 -10.76 -2.20
N MET A 51 -4.05 -9.45 -2.01
CA MET A 51 -3.48 -8.80 -0.84
C MET A 51 -4.51 -7.87 -0.21
N VAL A 52 -4.65 -7.96 1.11
CA VAL A 52 -5.53 -7.11 1.91
C VAL A 52 -4.68 -6.31 2.88
N PHE A 53 -4.95 -5.01 2.98
CA PHE A 53 -4.31 -4.10 3.95
C PHE A 53 -5.38 -3.33 4.71
N GLU A 54 -5.35 -3.41 6.04
CA GLU A 54 -6.37 -2.85 6.93
C GLU A 54 -5.74 -2.07 8.08
N ASN A 55 -6.46 -1.05 8.56
CA ASN A 55 -6.22 -0.41 9.84
C ASN A 55 -7.29 -0.91 10.80
N LEU A 56 -6.89 -1.67 11.81
CA LEU A 56 -7.75 -2.09 12.89
C LEU A 56 -7.69 -1.00 13.97
N ASP A 57 -8.77 -0.26 14.14
CA ASP A 57 -8.88 0.71 15.22
C ASP A 57 -8.99 -0.03 16.56
N LEU A 58 -7.88 -0.11 17.28
CA LEU A 58 -7.86 -0.61 18.64
C LEU A 58 -7.89 0.58 19.60
N GLN A 59 -8.48 0.39 20.78
CA GLN A 59 -8.63 1.45 21.79
C GLN A 59 -7.29 2.08 22.25
N SER A 60 -6.16 1.43 21.96
CA SER A 60 -4.80 1.87 22.28
C SER A 60 -3.98 2.35 21.07
N GLY A 61 -4.56 2.37 19.86
CA GLY A 61 -3.90 2.80 18.62
C GLY A 61 -4.35 1.99 17.40
N SER A 62 -4.19 2.53 16.19
CA SER A 62 -4.51 1.79 14.96
C SER A 62 -3.43 0.74 14.67
N LEU A 63 -3.82 -0.53 14.65
CA LEU A 63 -2.96 -1.65 14.29
C LEU A 63 -3.08 -1.94 12.80
N ARG A 64 -1.95 -1.92 12.10
CA ARG A 64 -1.86 -2.21 10.67
C ARG A 64 -1.76 -3.71 10.45
N TYR A 65 -2.71 -4.28 9.70
CA TYR A 65 -2.77 -5.71 9.41
C TYR A 65 -2.80 -5.97 7.92
N TYR A 66 -2.07 -6.99 7.47
CA TYR A 66 -2.11 -7.44 6.08
C TYR A 66 -2.44 -8.93 6.00
N ARG A 67 -2.98 -9.34 4.86
CA ARG A 67 -3.19 -10.74 4.50
C ARG A 67 -2.88 -10.97 3.03
N CYS A 68 -2.05 -11.96 2.74
CA CYS A 68 -1.71 -12.43 1.41
C CYS A 68 -2.34 -13.81 1.19
N GLU A 69 -3.17 -13.96 0.16
CA GLU A 69 -3.77 -15.23 -0.23
C GLU A 69 -3.25 -15.69 -1.58
N PHE A 70 -2.89 -16.96 -1.69
CA PHE A 70 -2.31 -17.56 -2.88
C PHE A 70 -3.37 -18.38 -3.64
N SER A 71 -3.10 -18.65 -4.92
CA SER A 71 -4.02 -19.37 -5.81
C SER A 71 -4.36 -20.78 -5.34
N ASN A 72 -3.44 -21.42 -4.61
CA ASN A 72 -3.61 -22.75 -4.02
C ASN A 72 -4.34 -22.76 -2.67
N GLY A 73 -4.84 -21.60 -2.20
CA GLY A 73 -5.54 -21.47 -0.91
C GLY A 73 -4.62 -21.33 0.30
N THR A 74 -3.30 -21.40 0.12
CA THR A 74 -2.35 -21.05 1.19
C THR A 74 -2.37 -19.55 1.44
N MET A 75 -1.97 -19.14 2.63
CA MET A 75 -1.95 -17.73 3.02
C MET A 75 -0.88 -17.44 4.06
N HIS A 76 -0.47 -16.18 4.14
CA HIS A 76 0.23 -15.65 5.31
C HIS A 76 -0.27 -14.24 5.60
N SER A 77 -0.16 -13.84 6.85
CA SER A 77 -0.67 -12.56 7.35
C SER A 77 0.14 -12.08 8.54
N GLY A 78 -0.13 -10.84 8.96
CA GLY A 78 0.48 -10.25 10.14
C GLY A 78 0.46 -8.75 10.08
N HIS A 79 1.47 -8.11 10.67
CA HIS A 79 1.55 -6.66 10.73
C HIS A 79 2.34 -6.07 9.57
N PHE A 80 2.08 -4.81 9.26
CA PHE A 80 2.89 -4.08 8.29
C PHE A 80 3.23 -2.68 8.78
N ASP A 81 4.36 -2.17 8.33
CA ASP A 81 4.76 -0.79 8.59
C ASP A 81 5.50 -0.19 7.38
N PHE A 82 5.81 1.09 7.47
CA PHE A 82 6.53 1.82 6.45
C PHE A 82 7.84 2.36 6.97
N LEU A 83 8.93 2.03 6.27
CA LEU A 83 10.24 2.60 6.51
C LEU A 83 10.53 3.69 5.47
N HIS A 84 10.88 4.88 5.95
CA HIS A 84 11.36 5.96 5.10
C HIS A 84 12.88 5.84 4.93
N VAL A 85 13.35 5.66 3.70
CA VAL A 85 14.79 5.67 3.36
C VAL A 85 14.98 6.70 2.26
N ASP A 86 15.70 7.78 2.57
CA ASP A 86 15.87 8.96 1.73
C ASP A 86 14.51 9.55 1.30
N SER A 87 14.18 9.47 0.02
CA SER A 87 12.90 9.90 -0.57
C SER A 87 11.96 8.73 -0.91
N CYS A 88 12.31 7.51 -0.51
CA CYS A 88 11.59 6.28 -0.84
C CYS A 88 10.89 5.72 0.39
N LEU A 89 9.58 5.47 0.26
CA LEU A 89 8.82 4.75 1.27
C LEU A 89 8.83 3.26 0.95
N LYS A 90 9.33 2.44 1.87
CA LYS A 90 9.36 0.98 1.76
C LYS A 90 8.29 0.38 2.66
N LEU A 91 7.52 -0.57 2.15
CA LEU A 91 6.59 -1.36 2.96
C LEU A 91 7.34 -2.55 3.55
N ILE A 92 7.20 -2.75 4.86
CA ILE A 92 7.75 -3.87 5.61
C ILE A 92 6.58 -4.72 6.08
N LEU A 93 6.66 -6.03 5.86
CA LEU A 93 5.71 -7.01 6.36
C LEU A 93 6.35 -7.80 7.50
N TYR A 94 5.58 -8.02 8.55
CA TYR A 94 5.94 -8.81 9.73
C TYR A 94 4.98 -10.01 9.81
N PRO A 95 5.28 -11.14 9.17
CA PRO A 95 4.43 -12.32 9.20
C PRO A 95 4.36 -12.91 10.61
N ASP A 96 3.15 -13.09 11.14
CA ASP A 96 2.89 -13.72 12.45
C ASP A 96 2.03 -14.98 12.34
N SER A 97 1.36 -15.17 11.19
CA SER A 97 0.45 -16.26 10.92
C SER A 97 0.55 -16.70 9.46
N GLY A 98 0.30 -17.97 9.21
CA GLY A 98 0.26 -18.51 7.86
C GLY A 98 0.10 -20.02 7.79
N SER A 99 -0.09 -20.52 6.57
CA SER A 99 -0.06 -21.94 6.24
C SER A 99 1.33 -22.55 6.50
N VAL A 100 1.41 -23.87 6.53
CA VAL A 100 2.63 -24.63 6.89
C VAL A 100 3.82 -24.24 6.00
N GLU A 101 3.56 -23.96 4.72
CA GLU A 101 4.53 -23.55 3.71
C GLU A 101 5.23 -22.23 4.06
N PHE A 102 4.62 -21.40 4.90
CA PHE A 102 5.12 -20.09 5.31
C PHE A 102 5.76 -20.08 6.71
N TYR A 103 5.94 -21.23 7.36
CA TYR A 103 6.56 -21.30 8.70
C TYR A 103 7.97 -20.70 8.73
N GLY A 104 8.72 -20.80 7.62
CA GLY A 104 10.06 -20.23 7.52
C GLY A 104 10.13 -18.69 7.52
N ILE A 105 9.00 -17.99 7.32
CA ILE A 105 8.94 -16.52 7.32
C ILE A 105 8.27 -15.95 8.57
N LEU A 106 7.70 -16.79 9.45
CA LEU A 106 7.05 -16.33 10.67
C LEU A 106 8.06 -15.70 11.63
N ASN A 107 7.67 -14.61 12.30
CA ASN A 107 8.52 -13.83 13.20
C ASN A 107 9.80 -13.28 12.53
N THR A 108 9.81 -13.22 11.20
CA THR A 108 10.82 -12.48 10.43
C THR A 108 10.24 -11.15 9.95
N PHE A 109 11.03 -10.37 9.23
CA PHE A 109 10.51 -9.24 8.46
C PHE A 109 10.81 -9.47 6.98
N GLN A 110 9.85 -9.14 6.14
CA GLN A 110 9.98 -9.14 4.69
C GLN A 110 10.02 -7.69 4.22
N GLN A 111 11.14 -7.29 3.63
CA GLN A 111 11.30 -5.96 3.07
C GLN A 111 11.31 -6.06 1.54
N THR A 112 10.23 -5.61 0.91
CA THR A 112 10.17 -5.51 -0.55
C THR A 112 9.98 -4.07 -1.00
N GLU A 113 10.53 -3.73 -2.16
CA GLU A 113 10.37 -2.41 -2.77
C GLU A 113 8.99 -2.28 -3.42
N TYR A 114 7.96 -2.10 -2.59
CA TYR A 114 6.61 -1.83 -3.05
C TYR A 114 6.45 -0.37 -3.46
N ARG A 115 5.98 -0.13 -4.69
CA ARG A 115 5.54 1.19 -5.16
C ARG A 115 4.03 1.26 -5.09
N ILE A 116 3.54 2.02 -4.12
CA ILE A 116 2.10 2.13 -3.83
C ILE A 116 1.56 3.40 -4.48
N THR A 117 0.45 3.24 -5.19
CA THR A 117 -0.38 4.32 -5.71
C THR A 117 -1.82 4.14 -5.22
N SER A 118 -2.69 5.12 -5.41
CA SER A 118 -4.09 5.03 -4.95
C SER A 118 -4.90 3.88 -5.54
N LYS A 119 -4.44 3.28 -6.66
CA LYS A 119 -5.18 2.25 -7.41
C LYS A 119 -4.43 0.93 -7.58
N LYS A 120 -3.14 0.88 -7.23
CA LYS A 120 -2.31 -0.31 -7.48
C LYS A 120 -1.06 -0.32 -6.63
N ILE A 121 -0.57 -1.53 -6.39
CA ILE A 121 0.72 -1.85 -5.80
C ILE A 121 1.60 -2.46 -6.91
N ARG A 122 2.86 -2.06 -6.96
CA ARG A 122 3.86 -2.66 -7.85
C ARG A 122 5.03 -3.18 -7.04
N GLU A 123 5.46 -4.40 -7.32
CA GLU A 123 6.63 -5.03 -6.72
C GLU A 123 7.62 -5.40 -7.83
N ARG A 124 8.90 -5.09 -7.61
CA ARG A 124 9.94 -5.46 -8.57
C ARG A 124 10.09 -6.98 -8.59
N CYS A 125 10.20 -7.55 -9.79
CA CYS A 125 10.56 -8.96 -9.97
C CYS A 125 11.68 -9.09 -11.00
N ASP A 126 12.27 -10.28 -11.17
CA ASP A 126 13.52 -10.52 -11.93
C ASP A 126 13.48 -10.16 -13.43
N GLY A 127 12.38 -9.63 -13.94
CA GLY A 127 12.31 -9.06 -15.30
C GLY A 127 12.91 -7.66 -15.35
N LEU A 128 13.85 -7.43 -16.27
CA LEU A 128 14.59 -6.16 -16.44
C LEU A 128 13.69 -4.91 -16.52
N PHE A 129 12.42 -5.06 -16.92
CA PHE A 129 11.40 -3.99 -16.96
C PHE A 129 10.01 -4.43 -16.46
N SER A 130 9.90 -5.56 -15.78
CA SER A 130 8.62 -6.12 -15.32
C SER A 130 8.45 -5.94 -13.82
N ASN A 131 7.22 -5.68 -13.39
CA ASN A 131 6.84 -5.63 -11.98
C ASN A 131 5.59 -6.49 -11.80
N CYS A 132 5.50 -7.22 -10.71
CA CYS A 132 4.20 -7.74 -10.28
C CYS A 132 3.29 -6.54 -10.00
N VAL A 133 2.05 -6.58 -10.47
CA VAL A 133 1.10 -5.49 -10.32
C VAL A 133 -0.16 -6.04 -9.69
N TRP A 134 -0.58 -5.46 -8.57
CA TRP A 134 -1.90 -5.72 -8.00
C TRP A 134 -2.77 -4.48 -8.14
N ILE A 135 -3.99 -4.67 -8.62
CA ILE A 135 -4.97 -3.63 -8.86
C ILE A 135 -5.92 -3.59 -7.68
N LYS A 136 -6.15 -2.39 -7.14
CA LYS A 136 -7.10 -2.17 -6.05
C LYS A 136 -8.50 -2.52 -6.54
N ARG A 137 -9.20 -3.37 -5.80
CA ARG A 137 -10.61 -3.67 -6.04
C ARG A 137 -11.40 -2.38 -5.77
N ASN A 138 -12.27 -2.02 -6.71
CA ASN A 138 -13.22 -0.94 -6.46
C ASN A 138 -14.35 -1.57 -5.65
N ASP A 139 -14.49 -1.14 -4.39
CA ASP A 139 -15.66 -1.43 -3.56
C ASP A 139 -16.82 -0.50 -3.95
#